data_AF-A0A7S1MFJ4-F1
#
_entry.id   AF-A0A7S1MFJ4-F1
#
_cell.length_a   1.000
_cell.length_b   1.000
_cell.length_c   1.000
_cell.angle_alpha   90.00
_cell.angle_beta   90.00
_cell.angle_gamma   90.00
#
_symmetry.space_group_name_H-M   'P 1'
#
loop_
_entity.id
_entity.type
_entity.pdbx_description
1 polymer ?
#
loop_
_entity_poly.entity_id
_entity_poly.type
_entity_poly.pdbx_seq_one_letter_code
_entity_poly.pdbx_strand_id
1 'polypeptide(L)'
;GVESDSMADMRKVIASNPVFQPPSANVSAPEREHANTVEQLRALARNNLVSVSQARSTPLKYLALYDVAAQLHGNLAVSAAAHYSMCFGVVSAYGNDDQRKPLEKANYIDELGTFAHSEVFASEAPLATTATYDSNAQTFVLQSGTGNGANKMPVIGGLGEH
;
A
#
# COMPACT_ATOMS: atom_id res chain seq x y z
N GLY A 1 22.00 10.85 10.55
CA GLY A 1 20.74 11.42 11.07
C GLY A 1 19.63 10.45 10.72
N VAL A 2 18.61 10.26 11.56
CA VAL A 2 17.72 9.07 11.48
C VAL A 2 17.20 8.77 10.06
N GLU A 3 16.83 9.79 9.29
CA GLU A 3 16.44 9.67 7.89
C GLU A 3 17.59 9.22 6.98
N SER A 4 18.74 9.90 7.02
CA SER A 4 19.92 9.54 6.21
C SER A 4 20.41 8.13 6.48
N ASP A 5 20.34 7.70 7.74
CA ASP A 5 20.78 6.39 8.18
C ASP A 5 19.80 5.31 7.67
N SER A 6 18.49 5.60 7.73
CA SER A 6 17.44 4.74 7.15
C SER A 6 17.57 4.60 5.63
N MET A 7 17.86 5.70 4.92
CA MET A 7 18.10 5.65 3.47
C MET A 7 19.33 4.82 3.12
N ALA A 8 20.40 4.91 3.91
CA ALA A 8 21.61 4.12 3.69
C ALA A 8 21.33 2.62 3.85
N ASP A 9 20.57 2.22 4.87
CA ASP A 9 20.17 0.83 5.10
C ASP A 9 19.30 0.30 3.95
N MET A 10 18.32 1.09 3.49
CA MET A 10 17.47 0.72 2.35
C MET A 10 18.28 0.57 1.05
N ARG A 11 19.21 1.49 0.77
CA ARG A 11 20.10 1.41 -0.39
C ARG A 11 20.99 0.18 -0.35
N LYS A 12 21.45 -0.23 0.83
CA LYS A 12 22.22 -1.46 1.01
C LYS A 12 21.39 -2.70 0.63
N VAL A 13 20.15 -2.78 1.09
CA VAL A 13 19.22 -3.86 0.72
C VAL A 13 19.02 -3.91 -0.79
N ILE A 14 18.73 -2.75 -1.41
CA ILE A 14 18.52 -2.63 -2.84
C ILE A 14 19.73 -3.09 -3.65
N ALA A 15 20.93 -2.64 -3.29
CA ALA A 15 22.16 -2.99 -3.99
C ALA A 15 22.48 -4.50 -3.89
N SER A 16 22.10 -5.14 -2.78
CA SER A 16 22.38 -6.56 -2.53
C SER A 16 21.33 -7.53 -3.07
N ASN A 17 20.15 -7.05 -3.46
CA ASN A 17 19.01 -7.90 -3.78
C ASN A 17 18.69 -7.90 -5.29
N PRO A 18 18.67 -9.07 -5.96
CA PRO A 18 18.45 -9.17 -7.40
C PRO A 18 17.08 -8.68 -7.86
N VAL A 19 16.07 -8.61 -6.99
CA VAL A 19 14.71 -8.14 -7.34
C VAL A 19 14.67 -6.66 -7.77
N PHE A 20 15.69 -5.88 -7.38
CA PHE A 20 15.81 -4.47 -7.77
C PHE A 20 16.66 -4.26 -9.02
N GLN A 21 17.27 -5.31 -9.56
CA GLN A 21 18.06 -5.21 -10.77
C GLN A 21 17.14 -5.16 -12.00
N PRO A 22 17.47 -4.34 -13.01
CA PRO A 22 16.66 -4.25 -14.21
C PRO A 22 16.54 -5.63 -14.87
N PRO A 23 15.34 -6.04 -15.32
CA PRO A 23 15.18 -7.28 -16.05
C PRO A 23 16.03 -7.25 -17.33
N SER A 24 16.54 -8.41 -17.77
CA SER A 24 17.25 -8.53 -19.04
C SER A 24 16.41 -7.95 -20.18
N ALA A 25 17.05 -7.28 -21.15
CA ALA A 25 16.53 -6.28 -22.10
C ALA A 25 15.30 -6.61 -22.99
N ASN A 26 14.52 -7.65 -22.73
CA ASN A 26 13.45 -8.16 -23.60
C ASN A 26 12.04 -8.21 -22.96
N VAL A 27 11.71 -7.36 -21.97
CA VAL A 27 10.44 -7.52 -21.23
C VAL A 27 9.57 -6.27 -21.24
N SER A 28 8.35 -6.39 -21.77
CA SER A 28 7.22 -5.50 -21.44
C SER A 28 5.97 -6.32 -21.10
N ALA A 29 5.22 -5.91 -20.07
CA ALA A 29 3.80 -6.18 -19.80
C ALA A 29 3.45 -5.55 -18.43
N PRO A 30 2.41 -4.70 -18.29
CA PRO A 30 2.04 -4.02 -17.03
C PRO A 30 1.86 -4.95 -15.81
N GLU A 31 1.30 -6.14 -16.01
CA GLU A 31 1.11 -7.17 -14.96
C GLU A 31 2.44 -7.63 -14.35
N ARG A 32 3.51 -7.69 -15.18
CA ARG A 32 4.86 -8.03 -14.70
C ARG A 32 5.51 -6.87 -13.95
N GLU A 33 5.22 -5.63 -14.31
CA GLU A 33 5.67 -4.45 -13.55
C GLU A 33 4.99 -4.38 -12.18
N HIS A 34 3.70 -4.75 -12.09
CA HIS A 34 2.98 -4.86 -10.81
C HIS A 34 3.52 -6.02 -9.95
N ALA A 35 3.65 -7.22 -10.51
CA ALA A 35 4.22 -8.37 -9.81
C ALA A 35 5.65 -8.08 -9.30
N ASN A 36 6.48 -7.42 -10.11
CA ASN A 36 7.80 -6.98 -9.71
C ASN A 36 7.75 -5.94 -8.58
N THR A 37 6.78 -5.01 -8.61
CA THR A 37 6.58 -4.02 -7.55
C THR A 37 6.22 -4.65 -6.21
N VAL A 38 5.33 -5.65 -6.21
CA VAL A 38 4.96 -6.38 -4.97
C VAL A 38 6.15 -7.13 -4.39
N GLU A 39 6.95 -7.80 -5.22
CA GLU A 39 8.16 -8.50 -4.76
C GLU A 39 9.22 -7.53 -4.24
N GLN A 40 9.38 -6.37 -4.88
CA GLN A 40 10.25 -5.29 -4.39
C GLN A 40 9.78 -4.75 -3.03
N LEU A 41 8.47 -4.54 -2.85
CA LEU A 41 7.92 -4.15 -1.54
C LEU A 41 8.14 -5.21 -0.48
N ARG A 42 7.92 -6.49 -0.79
CA ARG A 42 8.20 -7.62 0.11
C ARG A 42 9.67 -7.67 0.50
N ALA A 43 10.59 -7.44 -0.44
CA ALA A 43 12.01 -7.39 -0.17
C ALA A 43 12.38 -6.26 0.80
N LEU A 44 11.81 -5.06 0.65
CA LEU A 44 12.01 -3.96 1.60
C LEU A 44 11.40 -4.29 2.98
N ALA A 45 10.19 -4.84 2.99
CA ALA A 45 9.43 -5.21 4.19
C ALA A 45 10.15 -6.25 5.06
N ARG A 46 10.64 -7.33 4.44
CA ARG A 46 11.33 -8.43 5.15
C ARG A 46 12.65 -8.03 5.81
N ASN A 47 13.21 -6.87 5.46
CA ASN A 47 14.39 -6.32 6.13
C ASN A 47 14.03 -5.49 7.38
N ASN A 48 12.76 -5.45 7.80
CA ASN A 48 12.27 -4.75 8.99
C ASN A 48 12.65 -3.25 9.04
N LEU A 49 12.82 -2.63 7.87
CA LEU A 49 13.24 -1.22 7.78
C LEU A 49 12.09 -0.26 8.07
N VAL A 50 10.85 -0.69 7.84
CA VAL A 50 9.62 0.07 8.10
C VAL A 50 8.57 -0.87 8.71
N SER A 51 7.79 -0.35 9.66
CA SER A 51 6.62 -1.04 10.21
C SER A 51 5.45 -0.08 10.26
N VAL A 52 4.28 -0.54 9.79
CA VAL A 52 2.97 0.13 9.88
C VAL A 52 2.73 0.72 11.26
N SER A 53 3.02 -0.06 12.31
CA SER A 53 2.82 0.35 13.70
C SER A 53 3.61 1.61 14.08
N GLN A 54 4.67 1.90 13.32
CA GLN A 54 5.55 3.03 13.55
C GLN A 54 5.22 4.25 12.68
N ALA A 55 4.11 4.23 11.91
CA ALA A 55 3.70 5.34 11.05
C ALA A 55 3.66 6.68 11.80
N ARG A 56 3.22 6.67 13.07
CA ARG A 56 3.16 7.89 13.91
C ARG A 56 4.44 8.15 14.69
N SER A 57 5.16 7.11 15.11
CA SER A 57 6.32 7.25 16.01
C SER A 57 7.63 7.50 15.27
N THR A 58 7.75 7.08 14.01
CA THR A 58 8.97 7.26 13.20
C THR A 58 8.65 7.75 11.79
N PRO A 59 8.03 8.94 11.63
CA PRO A 59 7.61 9.45 10.32
C PRO A 59 8.79 9.62 9.34
N LEU A 60 10.00 9.92 9.84
CA LEU A 60 11.20 10.07 9.01
C LEU A 60 11.61 8.78 8.29
N LYS A 61 11.29 7.59 8.84
CA LYS A 61 11.58 6.32 8.17
C LYS A 61 10.70 6.12 6.93
N TYR A 62 9.49 6.66 6.95
CA TYR A 62 8.55 6.58 5.84
C TYR A 62 8.95 7.53 4.72
N LEU A 63 9.42 8.74 5.06
CA LEU A 63 9.99 9.65 4.08
C LEU A 63 11.21 9.03 3.38
N ALA A 64 12.14 8.44 4.16
CA ALA A 64 13.26 7.69 3.60
C ALA A 64 12.81 6.55 2.67
N LEU A 65 11.77 5.80 3.04
CA LEU A 65 11.20 4.74 2.20
C LEU A 65 10.70 5.29 0.87
N TYR A 66 9.91 6.37 0.90
CA TYR A 66 9.31 6.95 -0.31
C TYR A 66 10.36 7.54 -1.23
N ASP A 67 11.35 8.22 -0.69
CA ASP A 67 12.44 8.79 -1.47
C ASP A 67 13.29 7.71 -2.15
N VAL A 68 13.62 6.64 -1.43
CA VAL A 68 14.39 5.52 -1.98
C VAL A 68 13.56 4.74 -2.99
N ALA A 69 12.27 4.52 -2.74
CA ALA A 69 11.37 3.87 -3.68
C ALA A 69 11.20 4.69 -4.96
N ALA A 70 11.07 6.02 -4.86
CA ALA A 70 10.91 6.92 -6.01
C ALA A 70 12.18 6.99 -6.88
N GLN A 71 13.36 6.80 -6.30
CA GLN A 71 14.63 6.67 -7.02
C GLN A 71 14.67 5.40 -7.90
N LEU A 72 13.91 4.36 -7.55
CA LEU A 72 13.81 3.14 -8.35
C LEU A 72 12.76 3.32 -9.47
N HIS A 73 11.50 3.57 -9.09
CA HIS A 73 10.43 3.95 -10.01
C HIS A 73 9.19 4.43 -9.24
N GLY A 74 8.35 5.23 -9.92
CA GLY A 74 7.18 5.85 -9.30
C GLY A 74 6.13 4.84 -8.80
N ASN A 75 5.97 3.70 -9.47
CA ASN A 75 4.98 2.70 -9.07
C ASN A 75 5.31 2.09 -7.70
N LEU A 76 6.60 1.85 -7.41
CA LEU A 76 7.04 1.37 -6.10
C LEU A 76 6.75 2.39 -4.99
N ALA A 77 7.04 3.67 -5.24
CA ALA A 77 6.79 4.73 -4.27
C ALA A 77 5.30 4.89 -3.97
N VAL A 78 4.46 4.94 -5.01
CA VAL A 78 3.00 5.03 -4.87
C VAL A 78 2.45 3.79 -4.17
N SER A 79 2.97 2.60 -4.51
CA SER A 79 2.51 1.35 -3.89
C SER A 79 2.86 1.27 -2.41
N ALA A 80 4.08 1.69 -2.04
CA ALA A 80 4.48 1.82 -0.64
C ALA A 80 3.62 2.83 0.12
N ALA A 81 3.29 3.98 -0.49
CA ALA A 81 2.48 5.01 0.13
C ALA A 81 1.05 4.54 0.39
N ALA A 82 0.40 3.89 -0.59
CA ALA A 82 -0.98 3.45 -0.42
C ALA A 82 -1.08 2.32 0.62
N HIS A 83 -0.12 1.39 0.66
CA HIS A 83 -0.11 0.32 1.67
C HIS A 83 0.20 0.88 3.08
N TYR A 84 1.37 1.50 3.26
CA TYR A 84 1.89 1.83 4.60
C TYR A 84 1.27 3.09 5.20
N SER A 85 0.94 4.10 4.40
CA SER A 85 0.38 5.37 4.91
C SER A 85 -1.14 5.41 4.81
N MET A 86 -1.70 5.12 3.63
CA MET A 86 -3.13 5.36 3.41
C MET A 86 -4.02 4.22 3.91
N CYS A 87 -3.66 2.97 3.64
CA CYS A 87 -4.43 1.83 4.10
C CYS A 87 -4.16 1.56 5.58
N PHE A 88 -2.96 1.07 5.88
CA PHE A 88 -2.66 0.58 7.21
C PHE A 88 -2.20 1.68 8.18
N GLY A 89 -1.67 2.80 7.69
CA GLY A 89 -1.40 3.97 8.52
C GLY A 89 -2.68 4.58 9.11
N VAL A 90 -3.79 4.58 8.36
CA VAL A 90 -5.11 4.99 8.85
C VAL A 90 -5.63 4.01 9.91
N VAL A 91 -5.53 2.70 9.67
CA VAL A 91 -5.91 1.68 10.68
C VAL A 91 -5.06 1.81 11.95
N SER A 92 -3.76 2.04 11.82
CA SER A 92 -2.87 2.27 12.96
C SER A 92 -3.22 3.54 13.73
N ALA A 93 -3.68 4.60 13.05
CA ALA A 93 -3.98 5.87 13.68
C ALA A 93 -5.37 5.93 14.34
N TYR A 94 -6.37 5.30 13.74
CA TYR A 94 -7.78 5.45 14.12
C TYR A 94 -8.48 4.15 14.50
N GLY A 95 -7.92 2.98 14.16
CA GLY A 95 -8.49 1.69 14.53
C GLY A 95 -8.41 1.44 16.03
N ASN A 96 -9.33 0.63 16.56
CA ASN A 96 -9.25 0.09 17.92
C ASN A 96 -8.26 -1.08 18.00
N ASP A 97 -8.05 -1.63 19.19
CA ASP A 97 -7.05 -2.68 19.41
C ASP A 97 -7.35 -3.96 18.61
N ASP A 98 -8.64 -4.32 18.44
CA ASP A 98 -9.02 -5.47 17.61
C ASP A 98 -8.73 -5.24 16.13
N GLN A 99 -9.02 -4.04 15.62
CA GLN A 99 -8.75 -3.64 14.24
C GLN A 99 -7.25 -3.51 13.93
N ARG A 100 -6.41 -3.35 14.96
CA ARG A 100 -4.95 -3.29 14.82
C ARG A 100 -4.27 -4.66 14.82
N LYS A 101 -4.94 -5.73 15.24
CA LYS A 101 -4.38 -7.10 15.24
C LYS A 101 -3.83 -7.55 13.87
N PRO A 102 -4.49 -7.24 12.73
CA PRO A 102 -3.98 -7.63 11.42
C PRO A 102 -2.72 -6.88 10.96
N LEU A 103 -2.34 -5.78 11.62
CA LEU A 103 -1.23 -4.91 11.17
C LEU A 103 0.14 -5.61 11.20
N GLU A 104 0.29 -6.68 11.97
CA GLU A 104 1.52 -7.46 11.97
C GLU A 104 1.78 -8.08 10.59
N LYS A 105 0.75 -8.66 9.96
CA LYS A 105 0.84 -9.24 8.61
C LYS A 105 1.09 -8.19 7.54
N ALA A 106 0.54 -6.99 7.72
CA ALA A 106 0.77 -5.86 6.82
C ALA A 106 2.25 -5.48 6.75
N ASN A 107 3.00 -5.57 7.86
CA ASN A 107 4.43 -5.24 7.88
C ASN A 107 5.29 -6.10 6.94
N TYR A 108 4.83 -7.30 6.58
CA TYR A 108 5.59 -8.24 5.76
C TYR A 108 5.11 -8.29 4.30
N ILE A 109 4.07 -7.53 3.95
CA ILE A 109 3.43 -7.57 2.62
C ILE A 109 2.95 -9.00 2.28
N ASP A 110 2.48 -9.74 3.30
CA ASP A 110 1.74 -10.98 3.11
C ASP A 110 0.37 -10.68 2.48
N GLU A 111 -0.24 -9.57 2.91
CA GLU A 111 -1.43 -8.96 2.31
C GLU A 111 -1.07 -7.54 1.85
N LEU A 112 -1.32 -7.23 0.57
CA LEU A 112 -1.17 -5.87 0.06
C LEU A 112 -2.46 -5.08 0.31
N GLY A 113 -2.31 -3.84 0.75
CA GLY A 113 -3.41 -2.96 1.12
C GLY A 113 -3.47 -1.79 0.16
N THR A 114 -4.66 -1.25 -0.04
CA THR A 114 -4.89 -0.07 -0.87
C THR A 114 -5.90 0.86 -0.20
N PHE A 115 -6.03 2.07 -0.75
CA PHE A 115 -6.99 3.07 -0.31
C PHE A 115 -8.04 3.30 -1.39
N ALA A 116 -9.16 2.56 -1.29
CA ALA A 116 -10.24 2.57 -2.27
C ALA A 116 -11.28 3.66 -1.96
N HIS A 117 -10.86 4.93 -2.02
CA HIS A 117 -11.73 6.08 -1.76
C HIS A 117 -12.46 6.55 -3.02
N SER A 118 -11.69 6.99 -4.02
CA SER A 118 -12.18 7.60 -5.25
C SER A 118 -13.03 6.63 -6.07
N GLU A 119 -14.07 7.18 -6.68
CA GLU A 119 -15.01 6.54 -7.59
C GLU A 119 -14.86 7.13 -9.00
N VAL A 120 -15.33 6.42 -10.03
CA VAL A 120 -15.23 6.86 -11.43
C VAL A 120 -15.78 8.27 -11.63
N PHE A 121 -16.87 8.64 -10.94
CA PHE A 121 -17.50 9.96 -11.08
C PHE A 121 -17.38 10.87 -9.84
N ALA A 122 -16.66 10.46 -8.80
CA ALA A 122 -16.51 11.25 -7.59
C ALA A 122 -15.18 10.98 -6.88
N SER A 123 -14.40 12.03 -6.64
CA SER A 123 -13.16 11.95 -5.85
C SER A 123 -13.36 12.33 -4.38
N GLU A 124 -14.53 12.88 -4.03
CA GLU A 124 -14.91 13.33 -2.69
C GLU A 124 -16.40 13.07 -2.44
N ALA A 125 -16.85 13.25 -1.20
CA ALA A 125 -18.26 13.12 -0.84
C ALA A 125 -19.14 14.13 -1.61
N PRO A 126 -20.35 13.74 -2.04
CA PRO A 126 -21.01 12.45 -1.82
C PRO A 126 -20.48 11.34 -2.74
N LEU A 127 -20.22 10.16 -2.16
CA LEU A 127 -19.85 8.94 -2.87
C LEU A 127 -21.09 8.06 -3.08
N ALA A 128 -21.12 7.30 -4.17
CA ALA A 128 -22.22 6.40 -4.54
C ALA A 128 -22.14 5.03 -3.85
N THR A 129 -20.96 4.62 -3.36
CA THR A 129 -20.82 3.39 -2.55
C THR A 129 -21.57 3.53 -1.23
N THR A 130 -22.40 2.54 -0.89
CA THR A 130 -23.13 2.49 0.38
C THR A 130 -22.58 1.41 1.31
N ALA A 131 -22.71 1.66 2.61
CA ALA A 131 -22.41 0.69 3.67
C ALA A 131 -23.59 0.65 4.65
N THR A 132 -24.46 -0.36 4.50
CA THR A 132 -25.69 -0.47 5.30
C THR A 132 -25.50 -1.52 6.37
N TYR A 133 -25.79 -1.18 7.63
CA TYR A 133 -25.71 -2.14 8.74
C TYR A 133 -26.92 -3.07 8.75
N ASP A 134 -26.69 -4.38 8.69
CA ASP A 134 -27.68 -5.43 8.94
C ASP A 134 -27.55 -5.90 10.39
N SER A 135 -28.54 -5.55 11.21
CA SER A 135 -28.54 -5.90 12.63
C SER A 135 -28.79 -7.39 12.89
N ASN A 136 -29.43 -8.11 11.96
CA ASN A 136 -29.71 -9.53 12.14
C ASN A 136 -28.43 -10.35 11.95
N ALA A 137 -27.64 -9.97 10.93
CA ALA A 137 -26.35 -10.60 10.65
C ALA A 137 -25.19 -9.98 11.42
N GLN A 138 -25.38 -8.79 12.02
CA GLN A 138 -24.32 -7.97 12.62
C GLN A 138 -23.18 -7.63 11.64
N THR A 139 -23.54 -7.35 10.39
CA THR A 139 -22.59 -7.07 9.31
C THR A 139 -22.87 -5.73 8.64
N PHE A 140 -21.86 -5.17 7.98
CA PHE A 140 -22.06 -4.08 7.01
C PHE A 140 -22.17 -4.69 5.61
N VAL A 141 -23.26 -4.39 4.91
CA VAL A 141 -23.46 -4.73 3.51
C VAL A 141 -22.91 -3.58 2.67
N LEU A 142 -21.81 -3.85 1.97
CA LEU A 142 -21.18 -2.89 1.05
C LEU A 142 -21.79 -3.06 -0.34
N GLN A 143 -22.28 -1.99 -0.94
CA GLN A 143 -22.82 -2.00 -2.30
C GLN A 143 -22.24 -0.86 -3.13
N SER A 144 -21.76 -1.19 -4.33
CA SER A 144 -21.55 -0.20 -5.37
C SER A 144 -22.92 0.37 -5.77
N GLY A 145 -23.08 1.70 -5.73
CA GLY A 145 -24.31 2.37 -6.13
C GLY A 145 -24.76 2.02 -7.56
N THR A 146 -26.03 2.24 -7.85
CA THR A 146 -26.63 1.93 -9.15
C THR A 146 -26.11 2.85 -10.25
N GLY A 147 -25.04 2.42 -10.94
CA GLY A 147 -24.46 3.08 -12.11
C GLY A 147 -22.96 2.82 -12.22
N ASN A 148 -22.40 2.85 -13.44
CA ASN A 148 -20.96 2.65 -13.72
C ASN A 148 -20.01 3.62 -12.97
N GLY A 149 -20.57 4.60 -12.27
CA GLY A 149 -19.88 5.61 -11.47
C GLY A 149 -19.38 5.16 -10.11
N ALA A 150 -20.00 4.13 -9.51
CA ALA A 150 -19.67 3.69 -8.15
C ALA A 150 -18.46 2.73 -8.08
N ASN A 151 -17.86 2.41 -9.22
CA ASN A 151 -16.67 1.58 -9.26
C ASN A 151 -15.50 2.34 -8.65
N LYS A 152 -14.78 1.69 -7.72
CA LYS A 152 -13.60 2.28 -7.09
C LYS A 152 -12.46 2.39 -8.09
N MET A 153 -11.79 3.52 -8.09
CA MET A 153 -10.56 3.79 -8.84
C MET A 153 -9.42 3.93 -7.83
N PRO A 154 -8.88 2.82 -7.30
CA PRO A 154 -7.84 2.87 -6.30
C PRO A 154 -6.53 3.43 -6.86
N VAL A 155 -5.72 3.99 -5.95
CA VAL A 155 -4.41 4.58 -6.25
C VAL A 155 -3.40 3.55 -6.79
N ILE A 156 -3.68 2.25 -6.65
CA ILE A 156 -2.88 1.13 -7.21
C ILE A 156 -3.84 0.15 -7.89
N GLY A 157 -3.46 -0.40 -9.05
CA GLY A 157 -4.22 -1.41 -9.82
C GLY A 157 -4.51 -2.76 -9.13
N GLY A 158 -4.27 -2.88 -7.82
CA GLY A 158 -4.43 -4.14 -7.06
C GLY A 158 -5.87 -4.59 -6.79
N LEU A 159 -6.90 -3.89 -7.27
CA LEU A 159 -8.29 -4.38 -7.20
C LEU A 159 -8.73 -5.13 -8.46
N GLY A 160 -7.97 -5.04 -9.56
CA GLY A 160 -8.37 -5.54 -10.88
C GLY A 160 -7.85 -6.94 -11.23
N GLU A 161 -7.00 -7.55 -10.41
CA GLU A 161 -6.23 -8.76 -10.77
C GLU A 161 -6.30 -9.87 -9.70
N HIS A 162 -7.51 -10.17 -9.22
CA HIS A 162 -7.82 -11.39 -8.47
C HIS A 162 -8.96 -12.15 -9.12
#